data_AF-A0A848Y7T1-F1
#
_entry.id   AF-A0A848Y7T1-F1
#
_cell.length_a   1.000
_cell.length_b   1.000
_cell.length_c   1.000
_cell.angle_alpha   90.00
_cell.angle_beta   90.00
_cell.angle_gamma   90.00
#
_symmetry.space_group_name_H-M   'P 1'
#
loop_
_entity.id
_entity.type
_entity.pdbx_description
1 polymer ?
#
loop_
_entity_poly.entity_id
_entity_poly.type
_entity_poly.pdbx_seq_one_letter_code
_entity_poly.pdbx_strand_id
1 'polypeptide(L)'
;TWADVGAIGWLVDGAAIVNQIPLCRCSYGPYARAMIRVCKEESFHQRQGFELMMALSQGTSEQKAMAQDALNRWWWPAVQMFGPPDHDSPHSAQSMAWKIKRFSNDDLRQKFIDMAVKQAEALELEIPDPDLKFNEETGHWDIGEINWDEFWAVVKGHGPCSRQRMANRRKAHDDGAWVREAANAFAAKERARTEKAAA
;
A
#
# COMPACT_ATOMS: atom_id res chain seq x y z
N THR A 1 -17.86 -1.11 -2.19
CA THR A 1 -18.53 -2.39 -1.89
C THR A 1 -17.72 -3.16 -0.86
N TRP A 2 -18.19 -4.32 -0.40
CA TRP A 2 -17.41 -5.20 0.48
C TRP A 2 -16.17 -5.76 -0.23
N ALA A 3 -16.28 -6.05 -1.53
CA ALA A 3 -15.15 -6.51 -2.33
C ALA A 3 -13.98 -5.51 -2.38
N ASP A 4 -14.23 -4.20 -2.21
CA ASP A 4 -13.13 -3.22 -2.09
C ASP A 4 -12.23 -3.50 -0.89
N VAL A 5 -12.78 -4.00 0.22
CA VAL A 5 -11.99 -4.36 1.41
C VAL A 5 -11.07 -5.53 1.08
N GLY A 6 -11.57 -6.52 0.34
CA GLY A 6 -10.78 -7.65 -0.16
C GLY A 6 -9.72 -7.22 -1.17
N ALA A 7 -10.08 -6.39 -2.15
CA ALA A 7 -9.15 -5.91 -3.17
C ALA A 7 -8.04 -5.02 -2.58
N ILE A 8 -8.35 -4.19 -1.58
CA ILE A 8 -7.34 -3.45 -0.81
C ILE A 8 -6.42 -4.44 -0.07
N GLY A 9 -7.00 -5.36 0.70
CA GLY A 9 -6.21 -6.34 1.44
C GLY A 9 -5.36 -7.24 0.52
N TRP A 10 -5.82 -7.55 -0.69
CA TRP A 10 -5.07 -8.39 -1.63
C TRP A 10 -4.04 -7.60 -2.44
N LEU A 11 -4.49 -6.61 -3.22
CA LEU A 11 -3.69 -5.87 -4.20
C LEU A 11 -2.88 -4.75 -3.56
N VAL A 12 -3.52 -3.92 -2.73
CA VAL A 12 -2.89 -2.72 -2.15
C VAL A 12 -1.89 -3.13 -1.08
N ASP A 13 -2.26 -4.03 -0.17
CA ASP A 13 -1.30 -4.58 0.81
C ASP A 13 -0.26 -5.48 0.11
N GLY A 14 -0.64 -6.19 -0.97
CA GLY A 14 0.30 -6.94 -1.81
C GLY A 14 1.38 -6.05 -2.42
N ALA A 15 0.99 -4.92 -3.01
CA ALA A 15 1.92 -3.93 -3.54
C ALA A 15 2.79 -3.31 -2.42
N ALA A 16 2.19 -3.01 -1.27
CA ALA A 16 2.91 -2.52 -0.10
C ALA A 16 3.99 -3.52 0.36
N ILE A 17 3.66 -4.81 0.47
CA ILE A 17 4.60 -5.86 0.88
C ILE A 17 5.76 -6.01 -0.11
N VAL A 18 5.48 -6.01 -1.41
CA VAL A 18 6.52 -6.06 -2.45
C VAL A 18 7.50 -4.89 -2.29
N ASN A 19 6.99 -3.70 -1.96
CA ASN A 19 7.83 -2.52 -1.70
C ASN A 19 8.57 -2.58 -0.35
N GLN A 20 7.92 -3.07 0.71
CA GLN A 20 8.47 -3.06 2.08
C GLN A 20 9.49 -4.16 2.36
N ILE A 21 9.34 -5.36 1.79
CA ILE A 21 10.27 -6.47 2.03
C ILE A 21 11.73 -6.07 1.70
N PRO A 22 12.03 -5.44 0.56
CA PRO A 22 13.37 -4.92 0.28
C PRO A 22 13.88 -3.91 1.32
N LEU A 23 12.99 -3.10 1.91
CA LEU A 23 13.34 -2.08 2.91
C LEU A 23 13.76 -2.69 4.25
N CYS A 24 13.44 -3.96 4.51
CA CYS A 24 14.02 -4.72 5.63
C CYS A 24 15.56 -4.78 5.58
N ARG A 25 16.16 -4.48 4.41
CA ARG A 25 17.60 -4.42 4.18
C ARG A 25 18.08 -3.02 3.78
N CYS A 26 17.31 -1.97 4.04
CA CYS A 26 17.80 -0.60 3.82
C CYS A 26 19.00 -0.28 4.74
N SER A 27 19.80 0.72 4.37
CA SER A 27 21.03 1.09 5.09
C SER A 27 20.80 1.67 6.49
N TYR A 28 19.60 2.19 6.78
CA TYR A 28 19.29 2.79 8.07
C TYR A 28 18.65 1.79 9.04
N GLY A 29 19.42 1.34 10.02
CA GLY A 29 19.05 0.24 10.93
C GLY A 29 17.68 0.36 11.62
N PRO A 30 17.28 1.52 12.19
CA PRO A 30 15.95 1.68 12.77
C PRO A 30 14.82 1.44 11.78
N TYR A 31 14.96 1.93 10.54
CA TYR A 31 13.94 1.75 9.51
C TYR A 31 13.86 0.29 9.06
N ALA A 32 15.01 -0.34 8.79
CA ALA A 32 15.07 -1.77 8.46
C ALA A 32 14.41 -2.66 9.52
N ARG A 33 14.70 -2.43 10.81
CA ARG A 33 14.08 -3.21 11.91
C ARG A 33 12.59 -2.97 12.08
N ALA A 34 12.11 -1.75 11.81
CA ALA A 34 10.68 -1.46 11.79
C ALA A 34 9.98 -2.24 10.66
N MET A 35 10.54 -2.22 9.45
CA MET A 35 10.01 -2.96 8.30
C MET A 35 9.96 -4.47 8.55
N ILE A 36 10.96 -5.05 9.23
CA ILE A 36 10.91 -6.48 9.60
C ILE A 36 9.68 -6.82 10.44
N ARG A 37 9.25 -5.93 11.34
CA ARG A 37 8.06 -6.16 12.18
C ARG A 37 6.79 -5.97 11.36
N VAL A 38 6.70 -4.85 10.64
CA VAL A 38 5.56 -4.51 9.79
C VAL A 38 5.29 -5.62 8.77
N CYS A 39 6.30 -6.06 8.01
CA CYS A 39 6.14 -7.11 7.00
C CYS A 39 5.70 -8.46 7.59
N LYS A 40 6.10 -8.80 8.82
CA LYS A 40 5.65 -10.03 9.48
C LYS A 40 4.15 -9.99 9.77
N GLU A 41 3.62 -8.83 10.16
CA GLU A 41 2.21 -8.63 10.46
C GLU A 41 1.38 -8.45 9.18
N GLU A 42 1.81 -7.59 8.25
CA GLU A 42 1.05 -7.26 7.03
C GLU A 42 0.89 -8.46 6.09
N SER A 43 1.86 -9.37 6.02
CA SER A 43 1.75 -10.58 5.18
C SER A 43 0.57 -11.48 5.55
N PHE A 44 0.19 -11.50 6.83
CA PHE A 44 -0.99 -12.23 7.30
C PHE A 44 -2.27 -11.56 6.81
N HIS A 45 -2.38 -10.23 6.97
CA HIS A 45 -3.55 -9.48 6.51
C HIS A 45 -3.73 -9.54 5.00
N GLN A 46 -2.63 -9.52 4.25
CA GLN A 46 -2.68 -9.65 2.79
C GLN A 46 -3.29 -10.99 2.35
N ARG A 47 -2.91 -12.08 3.03
CA ARG A 47 -3.52 -13.40 2.81
C ARG A 47 -5.02 -13.37 3.09
N GLN A 48 -5.46 -12.75 4.19
CA GLN A 48 -6.89 -12.65 4.50
C GLN A 48 -7.66 -11.84 3.45
N GLY A 49 -7.06 -10.78 2.88
CA GLY A 49 -7.65 -10.04 1.77
C GLY A 49 -7.83 -10.91 0.52
N PHE A 50 -6.82 -11.72 0.17
CA PHE A 50 -6.92 -12.68 -0.93
C PHE A 50 -7.98 -13.75 -0.68
N GLU A 51 -8.06 -14.31 0.54
CA GLU A 51 -9.09 -15.29 0.90
C GLU A 51 -10.51 -14.72 0.83
N LEU A 52 -10.70 -13.44 1.17
CA LEU A 52 -11.97 -12.74 0.98
C LEU A 52 -12.32 -12.66 -0.51
N MET A 53 -11.37 -12.27 -1.36
CA MET A 53 -11.59 -12.22 -2.81
C MET A 53 -11.91 -13.60 -3.39
N MET A 54 -11.23 -14.65 -2.90
CA MET A 54 -11.49 -16.05 -3.27
C MET A 54 -12.91 -16.48 -2.91
N ALA A 55 -13.36 -16.16 -1.69
CA ALA A 55 -14.72 -16.47 -1.25
C ALA A 55 -15.79 -15.77 -2.12
N LEU A 56 -15.51 -14.54 -2.57
CA LEU A 56 -16.42 -13.83 -3.48
C LEU A 56 -16.39 -14.40 -4.90
N SER A 57 -15.22 -14.76 -5.43
CA SER A 57 -15.09 -15.26 -6.79
C SER A 57 -15.65 -16.66 -6.97
N GLN A 58 -15.66 -17.48 -5.91
CA GLN A 58 -16.28 -18.81 -5.87
C GLN A 58 -17.74 -18.79 -5.39
N GLY A 59 -18.28 -17.60 -5.10
CA GLY A 59 -19.64 -17.40 -4.60
C GLY A 59 -20.70 -17.35 -5.70
N THR A 60 -21.77 -16.58 -5.47
CA THR A 60 -22.79 -16.34 -6.49
C THR A 60 -22.25 -15.47 -7.63
N SER A 61 -22.98 -15.42 -8.75
CA SER A 61 -22.63 -14.56 -9.88
C SER A 61 -22.53 -13.09 -9.50
N GLU A 62 -23.38 -12.61 -8.58
CA GLU A 62 -23.33 -11.24 -8.06
C GLU A 62 -22.09 -11.00 -7.19
N GLN A 63 -21.65 -12.00 -6.41
CA GLN A 63 -20.42 -11.90 -5.61
C GLN A 63 -19.18 -11.88 -6.51
N LYS A 64 -19.13 -12.74 -7.53
CA LYS A 64 -18.04 -12.75 -8.53
C LYS A 64 -18.00 -11.43 -9.31
N ALA A 65 -19.15 -10.89 -9.72
CA ALA A 65 -19.24 -9.58 -10.36
C ALA A 65 -18.76 -8.45 -9.44
N MET A 66 -19.09 -8.50 -8.14
CA MET A 66 -18.61 -7.52 -7.15
C MET A 66 -17.09 -7.58 -6.97
N ALA A 67 -16.51 -8.78 -6.98
CA ALA A 67 -15.06 -8.98 -6.93
C ALA A 67 -14.37 -8.43 -8.18
N GLN A 68 -14.92 -8.71 -9.37
CA GLN A 68 -14.41 -8.18 -10.63
C GLN A 68 -14.47 -6.65 -10.68
N ASP A 69 -15.59 -6.03 -10.27
CA ASP A 69 -15.71 -4.58 -10.21
C ASP A 69 -14.69 -3.93 -9.25
N ALA A 70 -14.41 -4.58 -8.11
CA ALA A 70 -13.36 -4.11 -7.20
C ALA A 70 -11.97 -4.21 -7.84
N LEU A 71 -11.63 -5.34 -8.47
CA LEU A 71 -10.37 -5.49 -9.21
C LEU A 71 -10.22 -4.42 -10.29
N ASN A 72 -11.28 -4.17 -11.07
CA ASN A 72 -11.30 -3.16 -12.13
C ASN A 72 -10.88 -1.77 -11.64
N ARG A 73 -11.35 -1.39 -10.45
CA ARG A 73 -11.10 -0.06 -9.88
C ARG A 73 -9.78 0.03 -9.10
N TRP A 74 -9.29 -1.08 -8.54
CA TRP A 74 -8.11 -1.08 -7.66
C TRP A 74 -6.81 -1.52 -8.34
N TRP A 75 -6.86 -2.14 -9.52
CA TRP A 75 -5.68 -2.58 -10.25
C TRP A 75 -4.66 -1.46 -10.50
N TRP A 76 -5.03 -0.45 -11.29
CA TRP A 76 -4.12 0.64 -11.66
C TRP A 76 -3.64 1.46 -10.45
N PRO A 77 -4.49 1.80 -9.45
CA PRO A 77 -4.01 2.42 -8.22
C PRO A 77 -2.97 1.58 -7.46
N ALA A 78 -3.12 0.25 -7.42
CA ALA A 78 -2.12 -0.64 -6.78
C ALA A 78 -0.79 -0.65 -7.56
N VAL A 79 -0.85 -0.72 -8.90
CA VAL A 79 0.33 -0.64 -9.78
C VAL A 79 1.05 0.71 -9.65
N GLN A 80 0.32 1.79 -9.43
CA GLN A 80 0.86 3.15 -9.23
C GLN A 80 1.56 3.33 -7.87
N MET A 81 1.35 2.45 -6.88
CA MET A 81 1.96 2.57 -5.54
C MET A 81 3.49 2.51 -5.55
N PHE A 82 4.08 1.91 -6.59
CA PHE A 82 5.53 1.84 -6.75
C PHE A 82 6.17 3.17 -7.15
N GLY A 83 5.36 4.21 -7.44
CA GLY A 83 5.84 5.54 -7.83
C GLY A 83 6.08 5.69 -9.32
N PRO A 84 6.66 6.82 -9.75
CA PRO A 84 6.88 7.13 -11.17
C PRO A 84 7.90 6.17 -11.82
N PRO A 85 7.98 6.15 -13.16
CA PRO A 85 9.04 5.44 -13.88
C PRO A 85 10.43 5.83 -13.38
N ASP A 86 11.41 4.96 -13.55
CA ASP A 86 12.76 5.19 -13.03
C ASP A 86 13.42 6.47 -13.61
N HIS A 87 13.11 6.82 -14.86
CA HIS A 87 13.61 8.03 -15.51
C HIS A 87 13.01 9.33 -14.95
N ASP A 88 11.84 9.25 -14.31
CA ASP A 88 11.11 10.39 -13.73
C ASP A 88 11.15 10.37 -12.19
N SER A 89 12.12 9.65 -11.60
CA SER A 89 12.24 9.45 -10.17
C SER A 89 13.43 10.23 -9.58
N PRO A 90 13.26 11.51 -9.20
CA PRO A 90 14.37 12.42 -8.87
C PRO A 90 15.19 11.98 -7.64
N HIS A 91 14.59 11.19 -6.74
CA HIS A 91 15.25 10.70 -5.52
C HIS A 91 15.90 9.32 -5.70
N SER A 92 15.66 8.63 -6.82
CA SER A 92 16.10 7.23 -6.98
C SER A 92 17.62 7.10 -7.01
N ALA A 93 18.33 7.95 -7.75
CA ALA A 93 19.79 7.87 -7.86
C ALA A 93 20.48 7.96 -6.47
N GLN A 94 20.11 8.96 -5.66
CA GLN A 94 20.66 9.15 -4.32
C GLN A 94 20.23 8.03 -3.37
N SER A 95 18.94 7.66 -3.38
CA SER A 95 18.40 6.64 -2.47
C SER A 95 19.02 5.26 -2.73
N MET A 96 19.30 4.93 -3.99
CA MET A 96 19.99 3.70 -4.38
C MET A 96 21.47 3.74 -3.98
N ALA A 97 22.17 4.86 -4.22
CA ALA A 97 23.57 5.04 -3.83
C ALA A 97 23.78 4.87 -2.32
N TRP A 98 22.85 5.39 -1.51
CA TRP A 98 22.86 5.22 -0.06
C TRP A 98 22.26 3.90 0.41
N LYS A 99 21.79 3.03 -0.49
CA LYS A 99 21.12 1.77 -0.18
C LYS A 99 19.90 1.94 0.74
N ILE A 100 19.24 3.10 0.68
CA ILE A 100 17.91 3.30 1.29
C ILE A 100 16.89 2.54 0.45
N LYS A 101 16.91 2.78 -0.86
CA LYS A 101 16.17 2.01 -1.87
C LYS A 101 17.07 0.89 -2.39
N ARG A 102 16.52 -0.31 -2.57
CA ARG A 102 17.29 -1.54 -2.91
C ARG A 102 17.02 -2.08 -4.31
N PHE A 103 15.85 -1.74 -4.86
CA PHE A 103 15.40 -2.07 -6.22
C PHE A 103 14.74 -0.83 -6.79
N SER A 104 14.69 -0.71 -8.11
CA SER A 104 14.06 0.43 -8.78
C SER A 104 12.52 0.44 -8.59
N ASN A 105 11.85 1.52 -9.01
CA ASN A 105 10.38 1.55 -8.95
C ASN A 105 9.80 0.53 -9.92
N ASP A 106 10.36 0.50 -11.14
CA ASP A 106 9.93 -0.37 -12.22
C ASP A 106 10.23 -1.85 -11.90
N ASP A 107 11.39 -2.15 -11.30
CA ASP A 107 11.74 -3.51 -10.83
C ASP A 107 10.70 -4.09 -9.86
N LEU A 108 10.24 -3.27 -8.92
CA LEU A 108 9.27 -3.70 -7.90
C LEU A 108 7.87 -3.79 -8.49
N ARG A 109 7.51 -2.87 -9.37
CA ARG A 109 6.25 -2.91 -10.11
C ARG A 109 6.15 -4.17 -10.95
N GLN A 110 7.19 -4.53 -11.70
CA GLN A 110 7.21 -5.76 -12.52
C GLN A 110 7.00 -7.00 -11.67
N LYS A 111 7.74 -7.13 -10.55
CA LYS A 111 7.59 -8.26 -9.63
C LYS A 111 6.17 -8.38 -9.08
N PHE A 112 5.53 -7.24 -8.77
CA PHE A 112 4.15 -7.23 -8.32
C PHE A 112 3.20 -7.71 -9.42
N ILE A 113 3.34 -7.20 -10.66
CA ILE A 113 2.50 -7.60 -11.79
C ILE A 113 2.61 -9.12 -12.02
N ASP A 114 3.82 -9.66 -12.13
CA ASP A 114 4.03 -11.09 -12.40
C ASP A 114 3.41 -12.00 -11.33
N MET A 115 3.38 -11.52 -10.08
CA MET A 115 2.74 -12.22 -8.96
C MET A 115 1.21 -12.05 -9.00
N ALA A 116 0.73 -10.83 -9.21
CA ALA A 116 -0.68 -10.48 -9.13
C ALA A 116 -1.49 -11.11 -10.27
N VAL A 117 -0.93 -11.23 -11.48
CA VAL A 117 -1.58 -11.91 -12.60
C VAL A 117 -1.87 -13.38 -12.27
N LYS A 118 -0.88 -14.11 -11.74
CA LYS A 118 -1.08 -15.51 -11.30
C LYS A 118 -2.13 -15.65 -10.20
N GLN A 119 -2.22 -14.65 -9.31
CA GLN A 119 -3.23 -14.61 -8.27
C GLN A 119 -4.62 -14.32 -8.84
N ALA A 120 -4.74 -13.43 -9.82
CA ALA A 120 -5.99 -13.14 -10.52
C ALA A 120 -6.50 -14.36 -11.31
N GLU A 121 -5.61 -15.07 -11.99
CA GLU A 121 -5.91 -16.36 -12.65
C GLU A 121 -6.49 -17.38 -11.66
N ALA A 122 -5.87 -17.52 -10.48
CA ALA A 122 -6.36 -18.41 -9.43
C ALA A 122 -7.72 -18.00 -8.85
N LEU A 123 -8.07 -16.72 -8.92
CA LEU A 123 -9.38 -16.19 -8.54
C LEU A 123 -10.40 -16.27 -9.67
N GLU A 124 -10.01 -16.67 -10.89
CA GLU A 124 -10.80 -16.59 -12.10
C GLU A 124 -11.36 -15.17 -12.36
N LEU A 125 -10.53 -14.16 -12.12
CA LEU A 125 -10.82 -12.75 -12.38
C LEU A 125 -9.91 -12.21 -13.49
N GLU A 126 -10.41 -11.27 -14.27
CA GLU A 126 -9.69 -10.67 -15.39
C GLU A 126 -9.02 -9.37 -14.96
N ILE A 127 -7.74 -9.19 -15.28
CA ILE A 127 -7.04 -7.92 -15.03
C ILE A 127 -7.57 -6.87 -16.03
N PRO A 128 -7.94 -5.65 -15.58
CA PRO A 128 -8.50 -4.59 -16.43
C PRO A 128 -7.43 -3.87 -17.26
N ASP A 129 -6.67 -4.63 -18.05
CA ASP A 129 -5.60 -4.13 -18.92
C ASP A 129 -5.64 -4.86 -20.28
N PRO A 130 -6.21 -4.24 -21.33
CA PRO A 130 -6.30 -4.84 -22.65
C PRO A 130 -4.94 -5.15 -23.32
N ASP A 131 -3.88 -4.47 -22.88
CA ASP A 131 -2.53 -4.65 -23.43
C ASP A 131 -1.70 -5.69 -22.63
N LEU A 132 -2.28 -6.26 -21.57
CA LEU A 132 -1.63 -7.27 -20.73
C LEU A 132 -1.32 -8.52 -21.56
N LYS A 133 -0.03 -8.85 -21.65
CA LYS A 133 0.42 -10.05 -22.37
C LYS A 133 1.67 -10.65 -21.75
N PHE A 134 1.76 -11.97 -21.77
CA PHE A 134 2.98 -12.65 -21.34
C PHE A 134 4.03 -12.53 -22.45
N ASN A 135 5.22 -12.04 -22.09
CA ASN A 135 6.35 -11.92 -22.98
C ASN A 135 7.29 -13.12 -22.78
N GLU A 136 7.29 -14.04 -23.74
CA GLU A 136 8.12 -15.26 -23.67
C GLU A 136 9.63 -14.97 -23.71
N GLU A 137 10.06 -13.87 -24.33
CA GLU A 137 11.48 -13.51 -24.43
C GLU A 137 12.04 -13.03 -23.10
N THR A 138 11.25 -12.27 -22.34
CA THR A 138 11.66 -11.69 -21.05
C THR A 138 11.24 -12.54 -19.86
N GLY A 139 10.23 -13.39 -20.03
CA GLY A 139 9.61 -14.17 -18.95
C GLY A 139 8.74 -13.34 -18.01
N HIS A 140 8.32 -12.15 -18.44
CA HIS A 140 7.56 -11.16 -17.67
C HIS A 140 6.23 -10.82 -18.35
N TRP A 141 5.28 -10.29 -17.58
CA TRP A 141 4.06 -9.72 -18.15
C TRP A 141 4.29 -8.26 -18.57
N ASP A 142 4.04 -7.96 -19.85
CA ASP A 142 3.97 -6.59 -20.35
C ASP A 142 2.59 -6.01 -20.00
N ILE A 143 2.55 -4.75 -19.58
CA ILE A 143 1.31 -4.02 -19.24
C ILE A 143 1.08 -2.82 -20.17
N GLY A 144 -0.16 -2.36 -20.22
CA GLY A 144 -0.54 -1.09 -20.86
C GLY A 144 0.04 0.14 -20.17
N GLU A 145 -0.21 1.30 -20.79
CA GLU A 145 0.29 2.58 -20.29
C GLU A 145 -0.41 2.99 -18.98
N ILE A 146 0.38 3.29 -17.96
CA ILE A 146 -0.13 3.85 -16.71
C ILE A 146 -0.51 5.31 -16.94
N ASN A 147 -1.70 5.70 -16.47
CA ASN A 147 -2.11 7.10 -16.48
C ASN A 147 -1.30 7.93 -15.47
N TRP A 148 -0.19 8.50 -15.93
CA TRP A 148 0.71 9.30 -15.09
C TRP A 148 0.13 10.68 -14.72
N ASP A 149 -0.76 11.24 -15.54
CA ASP A 149 -1.46 12.49 -15.21
C ASP A 149 -2.38 12.30 -14.00
N GLU A 150 -3.14 11.20 -13.96
CA GLU A 150 -3.92 10.81 -12.80
C GLU A 150 -3.04 10.61 -11.57
N PHE A 151 -1.94 9.86 -11.71
CA PHE A 151 -0.99 9.62 -10.63
C PHE A 151 -0.50 10.95 -10.01
N TRP A 152 -0.03 11.88 -10.82
CA TRP A 152 0.48 13.17 -10.33
C TRP A 152 -0.63 14.06 -9.76
N ALA A 153 -1.84 14.02 -10.31
CA ALA A 153 -2.98 14.71 -9.74
C ALA A 153 -3.31 14.19 -8.32
N VAL A 154 -3.32 12.86 -8.14
CA VAL A 154 -3.56 12.23 -6.84
C VAL A 154 -2.46 12.59 -5.83
N VAL A 155 -1.18 12.48 -6.21
CA VAL A 155 -0.03 12.84 -5.36
C VAL A 155 -0.08 14.30 -4.92
N LYS A 156 -0.52 15.21 -5.80
CA LYS A 156 -0.69 16.65 -5.49
C LYS A 156 -1.95 16.96 -4.66
N GLY A 157 -2.72 15.94 -4.27
CA GLY A 157 -3.89 16.10 -3.41
C GLY A 157 -5.19 16.38 -4.16
N HIS A 158 -5.24 16.11 -5.48
CA HIS A 158 -6.43 16.25 -6.32
C HIS A 158 -7.10 14.91 -6.65
N GLY A 159 -6.81 13.86 -5.86
CA GLY A 159 -7.46 12.56 -6.00
C GLY A 159 -8.88 12.53 -5.43
N PRO A 160 -9.66 11.46 -5.71
CA PRO A 160 -11.08 11.37 -5.38
C PRO A 160 -11.40 11.62 -3.90
N CYS A 161 -10.53 11.11 -3.01
CA CYS A 161 -10.72 11.20 -1.56
C CYS A 161 -9.75 12.18 -0.86
N SER A 162 -8.85 12.85 -1.57
CA SER A 162 -7.73 13.59 -0.97
C SER A 162 -8.19 14.66 0.02
N ARG A 163 -9.18 15.49 -0.35
CA ARG A 163 -9.76 16.51 0.54
C ARG A 163 -10.44 15.89 1.76
N GLN A 164 -11.23 14.84 1.57
CA GLN A 164 -11.95 14.15 2.63
C GLN A 164 -10.98 13.51 3.64
N ARG A 165 -9.93 12.83 3.17
CA ARG A 165 -8.92 12.20 4.03
C ARG A 165 -8.19 13.23 4.90
N MET A 166 -7.77 14.36 4.32
CA MET A 166 -7.11 15.42 5.06
C MET A 166 -8.05 16.11 6.05
N ALA A 167 -9.30 16.39 5.65
CA ALA A 167 -10.31 16.97 6.55
C ALA A 167 -10.56 16.05 7.76
N ASN A 168 -10.75 14.75 7.53
CA ASN A 168 -10.97 13.77 8.60
C ASN A 168 -9.77 13.70 9.56
N ARG A 169 -8.54 13.72 9.06
CA ARG A 169 -7.34 13.68 9.91
C ARG A 169 -7.19 14.95 10.75
N ARG A 170 -7.41 16.13 10.16
CA ARG A 170 -7.39 17.42 10.87
C ARG A 170 -8.46 17.46 11.95
N LYS A 171 -9.71 17.13 11.59
CA LYS A 171 -10.82 17.09 12.54
C LYS A 171 -10.53 16.17 13.72
N ALA A 172 -10.07 14.94 13.48
CA ALA A 172 -9.73 14.01 14.56
C ALA A 172 -8.58 14.53 15.45
N HIS A 173 -7.61 15.24 14.87
CA HIS A 173 -6.56 15.90 15.64
C HIS A 173 -7.15 17.02 16.51
N ASP A 174 -7.92 17.93 15.92
CA ASP A 174 -8.44 19.13 16.58
C ASP A 174 -9.44 18.76 17.68
N ASP A 175 -10.42 17.91 17.37
CA ASP A 175 -11.40 17.41 18.35
C ASP A 175 -10.72 16.62 19.48
N GLY A 176 -9.60 15.96 19.20
CA GLY A 176 -8.81 15.22 20.19
C GLY A 176 -7.87 16.07 21.04
N ALA A 177 -7.85 17.41 20.87
CA ALA A 177 -6.93 18.30 21.60
C ALA A 177 -7.09 18.18 23.11
N TRP A 178 -8.32 18.24 23.61
CA TRP A 178 -8.60 18.15 25.04
C TRP A 178 -8.10 16.84 25.67
N VAL A 179 -8.14 15.72 24.93
CA VAL A 179 -7.64 14.42 25.42
C VAL A 179 -6.13 14.48 25.60
N ARG A 180 -5.41 15.04 24.62
CA ARG A 180 -3.95 15.18 24.69
C ARG A 180 -3.53 16.14 25.80
N GLU A 181 -4.25 17.25 25.96
CA GLU A 181 -4.04 18.22 27.03
C GLU A 181 -4.29 17.60 28.41
N ALA A 182 -5.39 16.86 28.56
CA ALA A 182 -5.71 16.16 29.80
C ALA A 182 -4.63 15.12 30.16
N ALA A 183 -4.19 14.32 29.17
CA ALA A 183 -3.12 13.33 29.37
C ALA A 183 -1.80 14.00 29.81
N ASN A 184 -1.42 15.11 29.18
CA ASN A 184 -0.23 15.88 29.54
C ASN A 184 -0.33 16.46 30.95
N ALA A 185 -1.47 17.05 31.30
CA ALA A 185 -1.70 17.62 32.62
C ALA A 185 -1.68 16.54 33.73
N PHE A 186 -2.27 15.37 33.46
CA PHE A 186 -2.23 14.22 34.37
C PHE A 186 -0.79 13.72 34.58
N ALA A 187 -0.05 13.50 33.49
CA ALA A 187 1.34 13.04 33.57
C ALA A 187 2.25 14.04 34.29
N ALA A 188 2.01 15.35 34.14
CA ALA A 188 2.73 16.38 34.87
C ALA A 188 2.48 16.29 36.39
N LYS A 189 1.23 16.06 36.81
CA LYS A 189 0.88 15.89 38.24
C LYS A 189 1.52 14.64 38.83
N GLU A 190 1.48 13.52 38.12
CA GLU A 190 2.11 12.27 38.57
C GLU A 190 3.63 12.39 38.72
N ARG A 191 4.30 13.07 37.78
CA ARG A 191 5.74 13.37 37.89
C ARG A 191 6.04 14.22 39.12
N ALA A 192 5.31 15.31 39.33
CA ALA A 192 5.50 16.17 40.49
C ALA A 192 5.25 15.45 41.83
N ARG A 193 4.27 14.55 41.88
CA ARG A 193 4.01 13.72 43.06
C ARG A 193 5.15 12.73 43.33
N THR A 194 5.67 12.09 42.28
CA THR A 194 6.78 11.14 42.38
C THR A 194 8.06 11.84 42.85
N GLU A 195 8.37 13.02 42.29
CA GLU A 195 9.51 13.84 42.71
C GLU A 195 9.40 14.28 44.17
N LYS A 196 8.20 14.71 44.61
CA LYS A 196 7.95 15.07 46.01
C LYS A 196 8.06 13.88 46.98
N ALA A 197 7.76 12.67 46.54
CA ALA A 197 7.88 11.47 47.37
C ALA A 197 9.32 10.92 47.44
N ALA A 198 10.16 11.29 46.47
CA ALA A 198 11.57 10.91 46.42
C ALA A 198 12.50 11.90 47.14
N ALA A 199 12.03 13.12 47.39
CA ALA A 199 12.72 14.18 48.15
C ALA A 199 12.43 14.08 49.65
#